data_AF-A0A7J3MWL6-F1
#
_entry.id   AF-A0A7J3MWL6-F1
#
_cell.length_a   1.000
_cell.length_b   1.000
_cell.length_c   1.000
_cell.angle_alpha   90.00
_cell.angle_beta   90.00
_cell.angle_gamma   90.00
#
_symmetry.space_group_name_H-M   'P 1'
#
loop_
_entity.id
_entity.type
_entity.pdbx_description
1 polymer ?
#
loop_
_entity_poly.entity_id
_entity_poly.type
_entity_poly.pdbx_seq_one_letter_code
_entity_poly.pdbx_strand_id
1 'polypeptide(L)' 'MKIVLESRYRRCIAIDETKLKVKKTVVYVWSAVDVDSSELLVLEASYGRSCLNKLKFIKKVLKLCLNKPKIIVDRSP' A
#
# COMPACT_ATOMS: atom_id res chain seq x y z
N MET A 1 12.42 -5.10 -0.14
CA MET A 1 12.60 -4.30 -1.38
C MET A 1 11.87 -2.98 -1.18
N LYS A 2 12.58 -1.85 -1.24
CA LYS A 2 12.03 -0.52 -0.97
C LYS A 2 12.11 0.25 -2.28
N ILE A 3 10.99 0.39 -2.98
CA ILE A 3 10.93 1.26 -4.17
C ILE A 3 10.81 2.68 -3.60
N VAL A 4 11.89 3.45 -3.71
CA VAL A 4 11.91 4.84 -3.26
C VAL A 4 11.58 5.70 -4.47
N LEU A 5 10.31 6.07 -4.59
CA LEU A 5 9.87 7.08 -5.54
C LEU A 5 9.98 8.46 -4.89
N GLU A 6 10.30 9.48 -5.68
CA GLU A 6 10.27 10.85 -5.23
C GLU A 6 8.85 11.27 -4.79
N SER A 7 8.80 12.18 -3.82
CA SER A 7 7.53 12.75 -3.39
C SER A 7 6.95 13.61 -4.52
N ARG A 8 5.74 13.28 -4.96
CA ARG A 8 5.04 13.97 -6.06
C ARG A 8 3.62 14.31 -5.66
N TYR A 9 3.00 15.21 -6.43
CA TYR A 9 1.56 15.44 -6.34
C TYR A 9 0.81 14.23 -6.93
N ARG A 10 -0.11 13.66 -6.16
CA ARG A 10 -0.88 12.48 -6.58
C ARG A 10 -2.35 12.71 -6.29
N ARG A 11 -3.22 12.57 -7.28
CA ARG A 11 -4.65 12.81 -7.10
C ARG A 11 -5.32 11.68 -6.32
N CYS A 12 -5.00 10.44 -6.69
CA CYS A 12 -5.65 9.26 -6.16
C CYS A 12 -4.69 8.09 -6.02
N ILE A 13 -4.76 7.40 -4.88
CA ILE A 13 -3.95 6.21 -4.61
C ILE A 13 -4.89 5.06 -4.30
N ALA A 14 -4.73 3.97 -5.05
CA ALA A 14 -5.37 2.71 -4.78
C ALA A 14 -4.48 1.88 -3.84
N ILE A 15 -5.08 1.34 -2.79
CA ILE A 15 -4.44 0.43 -1.85
C ILE A 15 -5.21 -0.89 -1.90
N ASP A 16 -4.46 -1.97 -2.14
CA ASP A 16 -4.97 -3.32 -2.11
C ASP A 16 -4.26 -4.17 -1.05
N GLU A 17 -5.02 -5.09 -0.46
CA GLU A 17 -4.52 -6.13 0.44
C GLU A 17 -4.78 -7.51 -0.14
N THR A 18 -3.72 -8.19 -0.55
CA THR A 18 -3.80 -9.56 -1.05
C THR A 18 -3.32 -10.55 0.00
N LYS A 19 -4.17 -11.55 0.31
CA LYS A 19 -3.81 -12.70 1.15
C LYS A 19 -3.20 -13.80 0.29
N LEU A 20 -1.91 -14.10 0.50
CA LEU A 20 -1.19 -15.17 -0.18
C LEU A 20 -0.95 -16.35 0.76
N LYS A 21 -1.14 -17.58 0.26
CA LYS A 21 -0.75 -18.80 0.96
C LYS A 21 0.56 -19.29 0.37
N VAL A 22 1.64 -19.21 1.14
CA VAL A 22 2.97 -19.67 0.75
C VAL A 22 3.30 -20.89 1.60
N LYS A 23 3.33 -22.07 0.97
CA LYS A 23 3.46 -23.37 1.65
C LYS A 23 2.35 -23.55 2.72
N LYS A 24 2.72 -23.57 4.00
CA LYS A 24 1.83 -23.72 5.17
C LYS A 24 1.58 -22.40 5.91
N THR A 25 2.08 -21.27 5.39
CA THR A 25 2.00 -19.97 6.05
C THR A 25 1.18 -19.00 5.21
N VAL A 26 0.40 -18.14 5.88
CA VAL A 26 -0.32 -17.05 5.24
C VAL A 26 0.53 -15.78 5.34
N VAL A 27 0.64 -15.06 4.22
CA VAL A 27 1.31 -13.76 4.13
C VAL A 27 0.30 -12.77 3.55
N TYR A 28 0.23 -11.59 4.16
CA TYR A 28 -0.58 -10.47 3.69
C TYR A 28 0.33 -9.48 2.99
N VAL A 29 0.09 -9.26 1.71
CA VAL A 29 0.82 -8.31 0.88
C VAL A 29 -0.05 -7.08 0.67
N TRP A 30 0.54 -5.93 0.93
CA TRP A 30 -0.05 -4.61 0.79
C TRP A 30 0.62 -3.90 -0.37
N SER A 31 -0.17 -3.41 -1.30
CA SER A 31 0.32 -2.61 -2.42
C SER A 31 -0.38 -1.25 -2.44
N ALA A 32 0.38 -0.20 -2.77
CA ALA A 32 -0.15 1.13 -3.00
C ALA A 32 0.30 1.60 -4.38
N VAL A 33 -0.67 1.93 -5.23
CA VAL A 33 -0.45 2.30 -6.63
C VAL A 33 -1.09 3.66 -6.88
N ASP A 34 -0.36 4.54 -7.57
CA ASP A 34 -0.93 5.77 -8.09
C ASP A 34 -1.85 5.47 -9.27
N VAL A 35 -3.12 5.87 -9.17
CA VAL A 35 -4.15 5.53 -10.17
C VAL A 35 -3.87 6.23 -11.50
N ASP A 36 -3.27 7.42 -11.47
CA ASP A 36 -3.08 8.22 -12.68
C ASP A 36 -1.89 7.70 -13.50
N SER A 37 -0.79 7.32 -12.83
CA SER A 37 0.45 6.87 -13.47
C SER A 37 0.64 5.36 -13.52
N SER A 38 -0.18 4.59 -12.79
CA SER A 38 0.02 3.16 -12.53
C SER A 38 1.37 2.84 -11.85
N GLU A 39 2.04 3.83 -11.22
CA GLU A 39 3.29 3.62 -10.49
C GLU A 39 3.04 2.91 -9.15
N LEU A 40 3.81 1.86 -8.88
CA LEU A 40 3.83 1.19 -7.58
C LEU A 40 4.63 2.00 -6.56
N LEU A 41 3.95 2.58 -5.58
CA LEU A 41 4.52 3.46 -4.56
C LEU A 41 5.17 2.68 -3.43
N VAL A 42 4.42 1.71 -2.88
CA VAL A 42 4.86 0.93 -1.72
C VAL A 42 4.34 -0.50 -1.85
N LEU A 43 5.21 -1.46 -1.57
CA LEU A 43 4.87 -2.88 -1.42
C LEU A 43 5.42 -3.37 -0.08
N GLU A 44 4.54 -3.91 0.77
CA GLU A 44 4.94 -4.50 2.05
C GLU A 44 4.27 -5.86 2.27
N ALA A 45 5.01 -6.79 2.85
CA ALA A 45 4.51 -8.10 3.21
C ALA A 45 4.57 -8.28 4.73
N SER A 46 3.54 -8.90 5.31
CA SER A 46 3.45 -9.17 6.73
C SER A 46 2.83 -10.54 7.00
N TYR A 47 3.25 -11.20 8.06
CA TYR A 47 2.69 -12.51 8.47
C TYR A 47 1.34 -12.39 9.21
N GLY A 48 0.86 -11.18 9.48
CA GLY A 48 -0.39 -10.96 10.23
C GLY A 48 -1.10 -9.68 9.86
N ARG A 49 -2.43 -9.73 9.88
CA ARG A 49 -3.33 -8.57 9.77
C ARG A 49 -3.40 -7.86 11.11
N SER A 50 -2.71 -6.72 11.23
CA SER A 50 -2.86 -5.81 12.37
C SER A 50 -3.24 -4.42 11.89
N CYS A 51 -4.17 -3.76 12.59
CA CYS A 51 -4.53 -2.36 12.34
C CYS A 51 -3.32 -1.42 12.41
N LEU A 52 -2.34 -1.75 13.27
CA LEU A 52 -1.07 -1.00 13.36
C LEU A 52 -0.25 -1.11 12.08
N ASN A 53 -0.23 -2.28 11.44
CA ASN A 53 0.47 -2.47 10.16
C ASN A 53 -0.22 -1.67 9.05
N LYS A 54 -1.56 -1.66 9.00
CA LYS A 54 -2.33 -0.84 8.06
C LYS A 54 -2.03 0.66 8.22
N LEU A 55 -2.05 1.16 9.47
CA LEU A 55 -1.76 2.57 9.77
C LEU A 55 -0.32 2.96 9.42
N LYS A 56 0.67 2.09 9.71
CA LYS A 56 2.07 2.32 9.35
C LYS A 56 2.25 2.37 7.82
N PHE A 57 1.60 1.45 7.11
CA PHE A 57 1.62 1.40 5.65
C PHE A 57 1.04 2.68 5.04
N ILE A 58 -0.16 3.09 5.44
CA ILE A 58 -0.81 4.32 4.94
C ILE A 58 0.07 5.55 5.23
N LYS A 59 0.63 5.67 6.43
CA LYS A 59 1.55 6.77 6.76
C LYS A 59 2.77 6.79 5.85
N LYS A 60 3.30 5.63 5.45
CA LYS A 60 4.44 5.52 4.53
C LYS A 60 4.07 5.96 3.12
N VAL A 61 2.89 5.58 2.64
CA VAL A 61 2.35 6.03 1.34
C VAL A 61 2.16 7.54 1.32
N LEU A 62 1.55 8.11 2.36
CA LEU A 62 1.30 9.55 2.45
C LEU A 62 2.59 10.38 2.50
N LYS A 63 3.70 9.85 3.05
CA LYS A 63 5.01 10.53 3.01
C LYS A 63 5.57 10.69 1.60
N LEU A 64 5.12 9.87 0.64
CA LEU A 64 5.50 9.97 -0.77
C LEU A 64 4.59 10.95 -1.54
N CYS A 65 3.64 11.59 -0.87
CA CYS A 65 2.70 12.51 -1.50
C CYS A 65 2.95 13.92 -0.96
N LEU A 66 3.10 14.89 -1.87
CA LEU A 66 3.23 16.30 -1.48
C LEU A 66 1.88 16.92 -1.09
N ASN A 67 0.78 16.25 -1.45
CA ASN A 67 -0.59 16.66 -1.18
C ASN A 67 -1.34 15.63 -0.32
N LYS A 68 -2.63 15.87 -0.09
CA LYS A 68 -3.55 14.90 0.53
C LYS A 68 -4.33 14.15 -0.58
N PRO A 69 -3.82 13.02 -1.11
CA PRO A 69 -4.48 12.27 -2.17
C PRO A 69 -5.79 11.64 -1.68
N LYS A 70 -6.72 11.39 -2.60
CA LYS A 70 -7.85 10.50 -2.35
C LYS A 70 -7.35 9.07 -2.24
N ILE A 71 -7.50 8.44 -1.07
CA ILE A 71 -7.15 7.04 -0.87
C ILE A 71 -8.39 6.17 -1.13
N ILE A 72 -8.25 5.21 -2.05
CA ILE A 72 -9.23 4.16 -2.30
C ILE A 72 -8.62 2.87 -1.74
N VAL A 73 -9.32 2.23 -0.81
CA VAL A 73 -8.90 0.93 -0.26
C VAL A 73 -9.94 -0.09 -0.64
N ASP A 74 -9.52 -1.18 -1.28
CA ASP A 74 -10.43 -2.29 -1.49
C ASP A 74 -10.73 -2.98 -0.16
N ARG A 75 -12.03 -3.17 0.12
CA ARG A 75 -12.49 -3.94 1.27
C ARG A 75 -12.85 -5.32 0.75
N SER A 76 -11.83 -6.12 0.44
CA SER A 76 -12.07 -7.56 0.24
C SER A 76 -12.76 -8.14 1.49
N PRO A 77 -13.76 -9.02 1.33
CA PRO A 77 -14.61 -9.56 2.41
C PRO A 77 -13.87 -10.17 3.61
#